data_AF-A0A947CMS6-F1
#
_entry.id   AF-A0A947CMS6-F1
#
_cell.length_a   1.000
_cell.length_b   1.000
_cell.length_c   1.000
_cell.angle_alpha   90.00
_cell.angle_beta   90.00
_cell.angle_gamma   90.00
#
_symmetry.space_group_name_H-M   'P 1'
#
loop_
_entity.id
_entity.type
_entity.pdbx_description
1 polymer ?
#
loop_
_entity_poly.entity_id
_entity_poly.type
_entity_poly.pdbx_seq_one_letter_code
_entity_poly.pdbx_strand_id
1 'polypeptide(L)'
;MKSVDELPASDQRLHDLLVNSSRTFALAIPQLPPRLQREVTVAYLLFRIADTLEDAGDSWSKKRQLSSLGEFERLLREPQSAEPEDLVAGWLQEPPTEH
;
A
#
# COMPACT_ATOMS: atom_id res chain seq x y z
N MET A 1 -22.56 7.60 18.48
CA MET A 1 -21.16 7.80 18.03
C MET A 1 -20.26 6.98 18.95
N LYS A 2 -19.65 5.90 18.48
CA LYS A 2 -18.58 5.24 19.22
C LYS A 2 -17.29 6.03 18.93
N SER A 3 -16.56 6.40 19.99
CA SER A 3 -15.27 7.08 19.91
C SER A 3 -14.29 6.30 19.04
N VAL A 4 -13.45 7.05 18.32
CA VAL A 4 -12.34 6.56 17.48
C VAL A 4 -11.20 5.91 18.31
N ASP A 5 -11.34 5.85 19.64
CA ASP A 5 -10.25 5.57 20.59
C ASP A 5 -9.91 4.10 20.89
N GLU A 6 -10.55 3.10 20.29
CA GLU A 6 -10.16 1.68 20.51
C GLU A 6 -10.20 0.86 19.23
N LEU A 7 -9.46 1.30 18.21
CA LEU A 7 -9.05 0.43 17.14
C LEU A 7 -7.85 -0.41 17.63
N PRO A 8 -7.82 -1.75 17.42
CA PRO A 8 -6.66 -2.56 17.79
C PRO A 8 -5.40 -1.99 17.13
N ALA A 9 -4.21 -2.17 17.74
CA ALA A 9 -2.98 -1.49 17.30
C ALA A 9 -2.64 -1.66 15.80
N SER A 10 -3.11 -2.74 15.16
CA SER A 10 -3.02 -2.95 13.71
C SER A 10 -3.83 -1.94 12.90
N ASP A 11 -5.01 -1.58 13.38
CA ASP A 11 -5.99 -0.75 12.69
C ASP A 11 -5.62 0.74 12.82
N GLN A 12 -5.02 1.14 13.95
CA GLN A 12 -4.42 2.48 14.07
C GLN A 12 -3.27 2.66 13.07
N ARG A 13 -2.37 1.67 12.96
CA ARG A 13 -1.27 1.73 11.98
C ARG A 13 -1.77 1.82 10.54
N LEU A 14 -2.80 1.06 10.20
CA LEU A 14 -3.42 1.12 8.87
C LEU A 14 -4.07 2.49 8.60
N HIS A 15 -4.69 3.09 9.62
CA HIS A 15 -5.22 4.43 9.53
C HIS A 15 -4.13 5.48 9.28
N ASP A 16 -3.01 5.41 10.02
CA ASP A 16 -1.90 6.35 9.85
C ASP A 16 -1.29 6.26 8.44
N LEU A 17 -1.12 5.04 7.92
CA LEU A 17 -0.69 4.81 6.54
C LEU A 17 -1.69 5.38 5.52
N LEU A 18 -2.98 5.27 5.77
CA LEU A 18 -4.03 5.82 4.91
C LEU A 18 -3.99 7.36 4.89
N VAL A 19 -3.85 8.00 6.06
CA VAL A 19 -3.72 9.47 6.18
C VAL A 19 -2.52 9.98 5.40
N ASN A 20 -1.38 9.28 5.49
CA ASN A 20 -0.15 9.68 4.80
C ASN A 20 -0.19 9.43 3.29
N SER A 21 -1.01 8.48 2.82
CA SER A 21 -1.12 8.15 1.40
C SER A 21 -2.25 8.87 0.68
N SER A 22 -3.29 9.32 1.39
CA SER A 22 -4.47 9.94 0.76
C SER A 22 -5.32 10.82 1.66
N ARG A 23 -5.38 12.12 1.36
CA ARG A 23 -6.28 13.07 2.04
C ARG A 23 -7.76 12.71 1.86
N THR A 24 -8.16 12.29 0.65
CA THR A 24 -9.58 12.03 0.34
C THR A 24 -10.04 10.70 0.93
N PHE A 25 -9.29 9.61 0.73
CA PHE A 25 -9.70 8.31 1.24
C PHE A 25 -9.56 8.20 2.77
N ALA A 26 -8.64 8.96 3.38
CA ALA A 26 -8.60 9.09 4.84
C ALA A 26 -9.86 9.70 5.45
N LEU A 27 -10.59 10.55 4.70
CA LEU A 27 -11.89 11.08 5.13
C LEU A 27 -13.04 10.14 4.77
N ALA A 28 -12.97 9.45 3.63
CA ALA A 28 -14.08 8.65 3.13
C ALA A 28 -14.17 7.25 3.76
N ILE A 29 -13.04 6.55 3.93
CA ILE A 29 -13.03 5.16 4.40
C ILE A 29 -13.55 5.02 5.85
N PRO A 30 -13.26 5.93 6.81
CA PRO A 30 -13.83 5.86 8.15
C PRO A 30 -15.37 5.97 8.20
N GLN A 31 -15.99 6.48 7.13
CA GLN A 31 -17.45 6.62 7.03
C GLN A 31 -18.14 5.32 6.60
N LEU A 32 -17.38 4.30 6.20
CA LEU A 32 -17.91 2.98 5.85
C LEU A 32 -18.43 2.25 7.10
N PRO A 33 -19.34 1.27 6.92
CA PRO A 33 -19.72 0.35 8.00
C PRO A 33 -18.48 -0.30 8.62
N PRO A 34 -18.44 -0.51 9.96
CA PRO A 34 -17.23 -0.97 10.65
C PRO A 34 -16.58 -2.23 10.05
N ARG A 35 -17.37 -3.15 9.50
CA ARG A 35 -16.88 -4.38 8.85
C ARG A 35 -16.11 -4.13 7.56
N LEU A 36 -16.36 -3.02 6.87
CA LEU A 36 -15.74 -2.69 5.58
C LEU A 36 -14.55 -1.75 5.71
N GLN A 37 -14.45 -0.99 6.81
CA GLN A 37 -13.38 0.00 6.98
C GLN A 37 -12.00 -0.63 6.79
N ARG A 38 -11.71 -1.69 7.56
CA ARG A 38 -10.42 -2.36 7.52
C ARG A 38 -10.10 -2.96 6.15
N GLU A 39 -11.05 -3.70 5.57
CA GLU A 39 -10.85 -4.38 4.29
C GLU A 39 -10.60 -3.38 3.15
N VAL A 40 -11.35 -2.27 3.14
CA VAL A 40 -11.15 -1.21 2.15
C VAL A 40 -9.86 -0.43 2.41
N THR A 41 -9.46 -0.20 3.65
CA THR A 41 -8.15 0.41 3.97
C THR A 41 -7.00 -0.45 3.45
N VAL A 42 -7.02 -1.76 3.72
CA VAL A 42 -5.96 -2.67 3.25
C VAL A 42 -5.93 -2.72 1.73
N ALA A 43 -7.09 -2.89 1.08
CA ALA A 43 -7.18 -2.91 -0.38
C ALA A 43 -6.64 -1.60 -1.00
N TYR A 44 -7.00 -0.45 -0.42
CA TYR A 44 -6.50 0.85 -0.87
C TYR A 44 -4.98 0.95 -0.78
N LEU A 45 -4.40 0.57 0.36
CA LEU A 45 -2.95 0.64 0.57
C LEU A 45 -2.18 -0.29 -0.38
N LEU A 46 -2.70 -1.49 -0.64
CA LEU A 46 -2.11 -2.42 -1.61
C LEU A 46 -2.17 -1.85 -3.04
N PHE A 47 -3.31 -1.28 -3.45
CA PHE A 47 -3.40 -0.63 -4.75
C PHE A 47 -2.53 0.60 -4.85
N ARG A 48 -2.34 1.36 -3.76
CA ARG A 48 -1.45 2.51 -3.78
C ARG A 48 0.00 2.11 -4.05
N ILE A 49 0.45 0.96 -3.56
CA ILE A 49 1.77 0.40 -3.91
C ILE A 49 1.82 0.04 -5.40
N ALA A 50 0.79 -0.66 -5.92
CA ALA A 50 0.72 -1.00 -7.33
C ALA A 50 0.77 0.25 -8.23
N ASP A 51 -0.01 1.29 -7.90
CA ASP A 51 -0.02 2.57 -8.61
C ASP A 51 1.38 3.21 -8.60
N THR A 52 2.09 3.21 -7.46
CA THR A 52 3.46 3.74 -7.40
C THR A 52 4.43 2.98 -8.30
N LEU A 53 4.31 1.66 -8.42
CA LEU A 53 5.12 0.86 -9.33
C LEU A 53 4.70 1.08 -10.80
N GLU A 54 3.41 1.30 -11.07
CA GLU A 54 2.86 1.61 -12.40
C GLU A 54 3.25 3.03 -12.90
N ASP A 55 3.34 3.99 -11.98
CA ASP A 55 3.74 5.36 -12.29
C ASP A 55 5.26 5.52 -12.46
N ALA A 56 6.03 4.49 -12.13
CA ALA A 56 7.50 4.51 -12.21
C ALA A 56 8.08 4.62 -13.63
N GLY A 57 7.25 4.74 -14.66
CA GLY A 57 7.66 4.76 -16.07
C GLY A 57 8.63 5.88 -16.44
N ASP A 58 8.66 6.98 -15.68
CA ASP A 58 9.60 8.10 -15.89
C ASP A 58 10.97 7.84 -15.26
N SER A 59 11.03 7.02 -14.19
CA SER A 59 12.27 6.69 -13.47
C SER A 59 12.86 5.34 -13.88
N TRP A 60 12.02 4.37 -14.26
CA TRP A 60 12.43 3.00 -14.54
C TRP A 60 12.30 2.61 -16.01
N SER A 61 13.18 1.70 -16.44
CA SER A 61 12.95 0.96 -17.68
C SER A 61 11.66 0.12 -17.59
N LYS A 62 10.96 -0.06 -18.72
CA LYS A 62 9.76 -0.93 -18.78
C LYS A 62 10.01 -2.36 -18.29
N LYS A 63 11.21 -2.89 -18.50
CA LYS A 63 11.59 -4.21 -17.98
C LYS A 63 11.62 -4.23 -16.45
N ARG A 64 12.23 -3.22 -15.83
CA ARG A 64 12.31 -3.08 -14.37
C ARG A 64 10.92 -2.87 -13.76
N GLN A 65 10.10 -2.05 -14.40
CA GLN A 65 8.71 -1.83 -14.01
C GLN A 65 7.91 -3.14 -13.98
N LEU A 66 7.92 -3.89 -15.09
CA LEU A 66 7.20 -5.16 -15.19
C LEU A 66 7.72 -6.22 -14.21
N SER A 67 9.04 -6.30 -14.00
CA SER A 67 9.58 -7.24 -13.01
C SER A 67 9.14 -6.89 -11.59
N SER A 68 9.11 -5.61 -11.23
CA SER A 68 8.72 -5.15 -9.89
C SER A 68 7.23 -5.38 -9.62
N LEU A 69 6.36 -5.15 -10.62
CA LEU A 69 4.95 -5.51 -10.53
C LEU A 69 4.74 -7.03 -10.37
N GLY A 70 5.53 -7.85 -11.09
CA GLY A 70 5.48 -9.30 -10.94
C GLY A 70 5.98 -9.80 -9.57
N GLU A 71 6.99 -9.14 -8.99
CA GLU A 71 7.44 -9.39 -7.61
C GLU A 71 6.33 -9.07 -6.60
N PHE A 72 5.67 -7.92 -6.76
CA PHE A 72 4.55 -7.53 -5.90
C PHE A 72 3.36 -8.50 -6.02
N GLU A 73 2.96 -8.89 -7.24
CA GLU A 73 1.91 -9.89 -7.44
C GLU A 73 2.25 -11.22 -6.75
N ARG A 74 3.50 -11.70 -6.92
CA ARG A 74 3.96 -12.95 -6.31
C ARG A 74 3.92 -12.88 -4.78
N LEU A 75 4.33 -11.75 -4.19
CA LEU A 75 4.24 -11.53 -2.75
C LEU A 75 2.78 -11.62 -2.25
N LEU A 76 1.82 -11.07 -2.99
CA LEU A 76 0.40 -11.12 -2.60
C LEU A 76 -0.19 -12.54 -2.71
N ARG A 77 0.25 -13.33 -3.69
CA ARG A 77 -0.22 -14.71 -3.88
C ARG A 77 0.46 -15.68 -2.89
N GLU A 78 1.74 -15.46 -2.63
CA GLU A 78 2.60 -16.33 -1.83
C GLU A 78 3.44 -15.46 -0.87
N PRO A 79 2.88 -15.03 0.28
CA PRO A 79 3.55 -14.12 1.21
C PRO A 79 4.88 -14.63 1.76
N GLN A 80 5.09 -15.95 1.76
CA GLN A 80 6.32 -16.62 2.19
C GLN A 80 7.39 -16.72 1.09
N SER A 81 7.11 -16.28 -0.13
CA SER A 81 8.01 -16.46 -1.29
C SER A 81 9.15 -15.43 -1.35
N ALA A 82 9.10 -14.40 -0.52
CA ALA A 82 10.14 -13.39 -0.34
C ALA A 82 9.88 -12.62 0.96
N GLU A 83 10.95 -12.07 1.55
CA GLU A 83 10.80 -11.08 2.62
C GLU A 83 10.36 -9.73 2.01
N PRO A 84 9.25 -9.14 2.47
CA PRO A 84 8.78 -7.85 1.94
C PRO A 84 9.83 -6.74 2.03
N GLU A 85 10.63 -6.73 3.09
CA GLU A 85 11.69 -5.76 3.34
C GLU A 85 12.77 -5.80 2.25
N ASP A 86 13.12 -6.98 1.76
CA ASP A 86 14.13 -7.14 0.70
C ASP A 86 13.61 -6.60 -0.64
N LEU A 87 12.33 -6.84 -0.96
CA LEU A 87 11.70 -6.30 -2.16
C LEU A 87 11.63 -4.77 -2.12
N VAL A 88 11.18 -4.22 -0.99
CA VAL A 88 11.13 -2.76 -0.77
C VAL A 88 12.52 -2.15 -0.85
N ALA A 89 13.52 -2.74 -0.20
CA ALA A 89 14.90 -2.28 -0.28
C ALA A 89 15.43 -2.30 -1.73
N GLY A 90 15.03 -3.31 -2.51
CA GLY A 90 15.32 -3.40 -3.94
C GLY A 90 14.67 -2.29 -4.76
N TRP A 91 13.39 -1.99 -4.53
CA TRP A 91 12.69 -0.91 -5.22
C TRP A 91 13.22 0.48 -4.84
N LEU A 92 13.70 0.67 -3.61
CA LEU A 92 14.24 1.95 -3.15
C LEU A 92 15.68 2.25 -3.61
N GLN A 93 16.41 1.28 -4.19
CA GLN A 93 17.73 1.56 -4.78
C GLN A 93 17.64 2.55 -5.95
N GLU A 94 16.53 2.49 -6.68
CA GLU A 94 16.16 3.44 -7.73
C GLU A 94 14.70 3.79 -7.45
N PRO A 95 14.40 4.85 -6.69
CA PRO A 95 13.04 5.12 -6.25
C PRO A 95 12.06 5.21 -7.43
N PRO A 96 10.89 4.56 -7.36
CA PRO A 96 9.92 4.54 -8.47
C PRO A 96 9.34 5.93 -8.78
N THR A 97 9.29 6.83 -7.80
CA THR A 97 8.76 8.19 -7.95
C THR A 97 9.64 9.19 -7.22
N GLU A 98 9.77 10.42 -7.73
CA GLU A 98 10.66 11.46 -7.18
C GLU A 98 10.08 12.27 -6.00
N HIS A 99 9.11 11.76 -5.23
CA HIS A 99 8.39 12.53 -4.20
C HIS A 99 8.70 12.05 -2.78
#